data_AF-A0A8T7MA31-F1
#
_entry.id   AF-A0A8T7MA31-F1
#
_cell.length_a   1.000
_cell.length_b   1.000
_cell.length_c   1.000
_cell.angle_alpha   90.00
_cell.angle_beta   90.00
_cell.angle_gamma   90.00
#
_symmetry.space_group_name_H-M   'P 1'
#
loop_
_entity.id
_entity.type
_entity.pdbx_description
1 polymer ?
#
loop_
_entity_poly.entity_id
_entity_poly.type
_entity_poly.pdbx_seq_one_letter_code
_entity_poly.pdbx_strand_id
1 'polypeptide(L)'
;MTIQDIQNQNKDTFRTVAVRFKPNGKLQYFDPGELELKPDDWVVIEVGRNTEMARVVLPPRSITASQLAEPLKPILRIANEDDVNRQLSYRARNKESLVKCAERVKVFLIPMRLVECEWNYDGSKVTFFFTADTRVDFRQLVRDLASIFRTRIELRQIGVRDKAKLVGGVGKCGETLCCSTWASEFPPVSIKTAKDQDLPLNPSKITGVCGRLLCCLSYEHPMYEKMKENMPKVGDRVCGAQGSGAVVGRNILKQTVTVTFDNGAFSELPHRELTIEEKEQSTLVGGYDADTDTVFEVEDPEDLQFLKED
;
A
#
# COMPACT_ATOMS: atom_id res chain seq x y z
N MET A 1 -29.69 -13.78 45.51
CA MET A 1 -28.57 -13.28 44.69
C MET A 1 -27.31 -13.48 45.51
N THR A 2 -26.23 -13.94 44.85
CA THR A 2 -24.82 -13.71 45.25
C THR A 2 -24.35 -14.54 46.47
N ILE A 3 -23.24 -15.29 46.39
CA ILE A 3 -21.84 -14.84 46.30
C ILE A 3 -21.03 -15.64 45.24
N GLN A 4 -21.61 -16.68 44.63
CA GLN A 4 -20.88 -17.55 43.68
C GLN A 4 -20.69 -16.97 42.27
N ASP A 5 -21.43 -15.93 41.89
CA ASP A 5 -21.24 -15.27 40.58
C ASP A 5 -20.35 -14.02 40.65
N ILE A 6 -19.63 -13.83 41.76
CA ILE A 6 -18.60 -12.78 41.93
C ILE A 6 -17.27 -13.18 41.25
N GLN A 7 -17.15 -14.37 40.64
CA GLN A 7 -15.83 -14.92 40.30
C GLN A 7 -15.62 -15.40 38.86
N ASN A 8 -16.37 -14.94 37.85
CA ASN A 8 -15.90 -15.16 36.47
C ASN A 8 -16.23 -14.02 35.50
N GLN A 9 -15.15 -13.51 34.91
CA GLN A 9 -15.06 -12.56 33.80
C GLN A 9 -15.18 -11.08 34.18
N ASN A 10 -14.15 -10.61 34.90
CA ASN A 10 -13.67 -9.26 34.69
C ASN A 10 -13.44 -9.03 33.19
N LYS A 11 -13.97 -7.89 32.73
CA LYS A 11 -13.59 -7.21 31.49
C LYS A 11 -12.08 -7.24 31.29
N ASP A 12 -11.59 -8.02 30.33
CA ASP A 12 -10.23 -7.84 29.82
C ASP A 12 -10.21 -6.65 28.85
N THR A 13 -10.39 -5.46 29.43
CA THR A 13 -10.12 -4.19 28.77
C THR A 13 -8.64 -3.86 28.93
N PHE A 14 -7.89 -3.91 27.83
CA PHE A 14 -6.47 -3.57 27.79
C PHE A 14 -6.29 -2.11 27.41
N ARG A 15 -5.33 -1.43 28.03
CA ARG A 15 -4.92 -0.10 27.59
C ARG A 15 -3.93 -0.25 26.43
N THR A 16 -4.13 0.53 25.38
CA THR A 16 -3.25 0.55 24.20
C THR A 16 -2.93 1.96 23.79
N VAL A 17 -1.71 2.16 23.33
CA VAL A 17 -1.26 3.40 22.72
C VAL A 17 -0.67 3.08 21.36
N ALA A 18 -0.96 3.92 20.37
CA ALA A 18 -0.42 3.74 19.03
C ALA A 18 0.80 4.64 18.87
N VAL A 19 1.94 4.03 18.57
CA VAL A 19 3.22 4.72 18.38
C VAL A 19 3.75 4.48 16.97
N ARG A 20 4.69 5.33 16.57
CA ARG A 20 5.35 5.26 15.28
C ARG A 20 6.83 5.57 15.42
N PHE A 21 7.69 4.67 14.93
CA PHE A 21 9.15 4.80 14.98
C PHE A 21 9.71 5.79 13.95
N LYS A 22 9.10 5.84 12.77
CA LYS A 22 9.56 6.68 11.64
C LYS A 22 8.43 7.56 11.12
N PRO A 23 8.73 8.75 10.57
CA PRO A 23 7.74 9.52 9.82
C PRO A 23 7.04 8.63 8.79
N ASN A 24 5.70 8.55 8.87
CA ASN A 24 4.85 7.80 7.94
C ASN A 24 5.15 6.28 7.88
N GLY A 25 5.70 5.74 8.97
CA GLY A 25 5.76 4.30 9.24
C GLY A 25 4.42 3.71 9.70
N LYS A 26 4.35 2.37 9.73
CA LYS A 26 3.20 1.63 10.23
C LYS A 26 2.98 1.97 11.72
N LEU A 27 1.72 2.18 12.10
CA LEU A 27 1.35 2.30 13.51
C LEU A 27 1.51 0.94 14.18
N GLN A 28 2.16 0.95 15.33
CA GLN A 28 2.30 -0.22 16.19
C GLN A 28 1.67 0.09 17.54
N TYR A 29 1.01 -0.91 18.12
CA TYR A 29 0.30 -0.78 19.38
C TYR A 29 1.14 -1.37 20.50
N PHE A 30 1.24 -0.61 21.60
CA PHE A 30 1.98 -0.98 22.80
C PHE A 30 1.12 -0.76 24.03
N ASP A 31 1.52 -1.39 25.13
CA ASP A 31 0.91 -1.18 26.44
C ASP A 31 1.56 0.06 27.11
N PRO A 32 0.79 1.11 27.40
CA PRO A 32 1.30 2.29 28.09
C PRO A 32 1.55 2.06 29.58
N GLY A 33 1.09 0.94 30.16
CA GLY A 33 1.10 0.71 31.61
C GLY A 33 0.32 1.81 32.35
N GLU A 34 0.95 2.38 33.37
CA GLU A 34 0.41 3.51 34.14
C GLU A 34 0.82 4.89 33.59
N LEU A 35 1.48 4.94 32.43
CA LEU A 35 1.96 6.20 31.85
C LEU A 35 0.80 7.00 31.22
N GLU A 36 0.69 8.27 31.61
CA GLU A 36 -0.15 9.24 30.90
C GLU A 36 0.63 9.82 29.72
N LEU A 37 0.33 9.30 28.52
CA LEU A 37 0.97 9.71 27.27
C LEU A 37 0.07 10.62 26.46
N LYS A 38 0.61 11.74 25.97
CA LYS A 38 -0.07 12.65 25.07
C LYS A 38 0.36 12.39 23.62
N PRO A 39 -0.49 12.74 22.64
CA PRO A 39 -0.05 12.79 21.24
C PRO A 39 1.21 13.64 21.12
N ASP A 40 2.15 13.18 20.29
CA ASP A 40 3.46 13.78 20.04
C ASP A 40 4.53 13.61 21.11
N ASP A 41 4.24 12.95 22.23
CA ASP A 41 5.27 12.57 23.19
C ASP A 41 6.25 11.54 22.58
N TRP A 42 7.53 11.69 22.93
CA TRP A 42 8.55 10.71 22.63
C TRP A 42 8.64 9.69 23.77
N VAL A 43 8.65 8.41 23.41
CA VAL A 43 8.70 7.29 24.37
C VAL A 43 9.78 6.30 24.00
N VAL A 44 10.37 5.67 25.01
CA VAL A 44 11.36 4.61 24.87
C VAL A 44 10.68 3.26 25.06
N ILE A 45 10.89 2.36 24.10
CA ILE A 45 10.21 1.07 24.00
C ILE A 45 11.23 -0.04 23.83
N GLU A 46 10.95 -1.20 24.41
CA GLU A 46 11.77 -2.40 24.22
C GLU A 46 11.27 -3.22 23.02
N VAL A 47 12.14 -3.37 22.01
CA VAL A 47 11.88 -4.20 20.83
C VAL A 47 12.87 -5.36 20.81
N GLY A 48 12.48 -6.46 21.47
CA GLY A 48 13.32 -7.65 21.58
C GLY A 48 14.41 -7.46 22.63
N ARG A 49 15.66 -7.25 22.20
CA ARG A 49 16.79 -6.95 23.10
C ARG A 49 17.31 -5.51 22.97
N ASN A 50 16.68 -4.72 22.11
CA ASN A 50 17.11 -3.35 21.82
C ASN A 50 16.08 -2.36 22.36
N THR A 51 16.54 -1.16 22.69
CA THR A 51 15.66 -0.03 22.99
C THR A 51 15.54 0.86 21.76
N GLU A 52 14.31 1.26 21.46
CA GLU A 52 14.01 2.17 20.35
C GLU A 52 13.14 3.33 20.84
N MET A 53 13.28 4.47 20.18
CA MET A 53 12.46 5.64 20.48
C MET A 53 11.34 5.76 19.45
N ALA A 54 10.12 5.98 19.92
CA ALA A 54 8.94 6.14 19.08
C ALA A 54 8.17 7.40 19.48
N ARG A 55 7.39 7.94 18.55
CA ARG A 55 6.48 9.05 18.79
C ARG A 55 5.07 8.52 18.99
N VAL A 56 4.38 9.00 20.02
CA VAL A 56 2.96 8.71 20.28
C VAL A 56 2.11 9.40 19.21
N VAL A 57 1.27 8.63 18.53
CA VAL A 57 0.34 9.15 17.50
C VAL A 57 -1.08 9.18 18.00
N LEU A 58 -1.52 8.11 18.68
CA LEU A 58 -2.82 8.06 19.34
C LEU A 58 -2.61 7.89 20.84
N PRO A 59 -3.33 8.63 21.69
CA PRO A 59 -3.21 8.54 23.13
C PRO A 59 -3.70 7.18 23.65
N PRO A 60 -3.39 6.84 24.92
CA PRO A 60 -3.89 5.62 25.56
C PRO A 60 -5.42 5.48 25.46
N ARG A 61 -5.89 4.36 24.90
CA ARG A 61 -7.30 3.99 24.81
C ARG A 61 -7.52 2.55 25.29
N SER A 62 -8.67 2.29 25.90
CA SER A 62 -9.08 0.95 26.29
C SER A 62 -9.67 0.19 25.10
N ILE A 63 -9.18 -1.02 24.84
CA ILE A 63 -9.72 -1.94 23.83
C ILE A 63 -10.05 -3.28 24.47
N THR A 64 -10.90 -4.07 23.81
CA THR A 64 -11.28 -5.41 24.28
C THR A 64 -10.27 -6.44 23.77
N ALA A 65 -10.05 -7.51 24.55
CA ALA A 65 -9.21 -8.68 24.19
C ALA A 65 -9.41 -9.19 22.74
N SER A 66 -10.64 -9.19 22.24
CA SER A 66 -10.98 -9.65 20.89
C SER A 66 -10.39 -8.83 19.75
N GLN A 67 -9.87 -7.62 20.03
CA GLN A 67 -9.25 -6.74 19.05
C GLN A 67 -7.72 -6.87 19.02
N LEU A 68 -7.14 -7.70 19.89
CA LEU A 68 -5.69 -7.93 19.99
C LEU A 68 -5.27 -9.12 19.14
N ALA A 69 -4.50 -8.86 18.10
CA ALA A 69 -3.89 -9.92 17.29
C ALA A 69 -2.66 -10.55 17.96
N GLU A 70 -1.93 -9.77 18.76
CA GLU A 70 -0.69 -10.17 19.43
C GLU A 70 -0.62 -9.56 20.85
N PRO A 71 0.08 -10.19 21.80
CA PRO A 71 0.32 -9.61 23.12
C PRO A 71 1.13 -8.30 23.00
N LEU A 72 0.65 -7.26 23.66
CA LEU A 72 1.27 -5.94 23.63
C LEU A 72 2.59 -5.96 24.42
N LYS A 73 3.60 -5.30 23.86
CA LYS A 73 4.84 -5.02 24.59
C LYS A 73 4.69 -3.74 25.41
N PRO A 74 5.35 -3.63 26.57
CA PRO A 74 5.27 -2.44 27.40
C PRO A 74 6.10 -1.28 26.84
N ILE A 75 5.64 -0.06 27.08
CA ILE A 75 6.45 1.15 27.00
C ILE A 75 7.25 1.27 28.30
N LEU A 76 8.55 1.52 28.18
CA LEU A 76 9.42 1.61 29.35
C LEU A 76 9.24 2.93 30.09
N ARG A 77 9.28 4.05 29.36
CA ARG A 77 9.19 5.41 29.90
C ARG A 77 9.02 6.47 28.82
N ILE A 78 8.67 7.68 29.24
CA ILE A 78 8.78 8.90 28.43
C ILE A 78 10.26 9.21 28.20
N ALA A 79 10.60 9.65 26.98
CA ALA A 79 11.94 10.04 26.62
C ALA A 79 12.35 11.32 27.35
N ASN A 80 13.57 11.35 27.88
CA ASN A 80 14.13 12.53 28.54
C ASN A 80 14.96 13.37 27.53
N GLU A 81 15.46 14.53 27.97
CA GLU A 81 16.28 15.40 27.10
C GLU A 81 17.55 14.70 26.61
N ASP A 82 18.17 13.86 27.44
CA ASP A 82 19.36 13.09 27.04
C ASP A 82 19.05 12.11 25.89
N ASP A 83 17.88 11.48 25.89
CA ASP A 83 17.42 10.59 24.81
C ASP A 83 17.27 11.35 23.49
N VAL A 84 16.65 12.52 23.55
CA VAL A 84 16.45 13.39 22.39
C VAL A 84 17.79 13.88 21.86
N ASN A 85 18.66 14.38 22.73
CA ASN A 85 20.01 14.83 22.37
C ASN A 85 20.85 13.69 21.77
N ARG A 86 20.76 12.48 22.33
CA ARG A 86 21.41 11.28 21.79
C ARG A 86 20.91 10.97 20.38
N GLN A 87 19.59 10.96 20.16
CA GLN A 87 19.03 10.71 18.82
C GLN A 87 19.49 11.76 17.81
N LEU A 88 19.51 13.05 18.19
CA LEU A 88 19.99 14.13 17.33
C LEU A 88 21.48 13.95 16.98
N SER A 89 22.30 13.56 17.95
CA SER A 89 23.73 13.32 17.73
C SER A 89 23.98 12.18 16.72
N TYR A 90 23.24 11.08 16.81
CA TYR A 90 23.34 9.98 15.86
C TYR A 90 22.78 10.34 14.49
N ARG A 91 21.69 11.10 14.44
CA ARG A 91 21.13 11.61 13.19
C ARG A 91 22.11 12.52 12.46
N ALA A 92 22.91 13.31 13.18
CA ALA A 92 23.98 14.10 12.58
C ALA A 92 25.09 13.20 11.97
N ARG A 93 25.41 12.08 12.63
CA ARG A 93 26.38 11.08 12.13
C ARG A 93 25.89 10.30 10.92
N ASN A 94 24.57 10.22 10.65
CA ASN A 94 24.02 9.52 9.48
C ASN A 94 24.68 10.00 8.17
N LYS A 95 24.83 11.33 7.99
CA LYS A 95 25.40 11.90 6.77
C LYS A 95 26.87 11.51 6.58
N GLU A 96 27.68 11.66 7.62
CA GLU A 96 29.10 11.29 7.59
C GLU A 96 29.28 9.79 7.35
N SER A 97 28.45 8.98 8.01
CA SER A 97 28.49 7.52 7.88
C SER A 97 28.14 7.07 6.47
N LEU A 98 27.15 7.71 5.84
CA LEU A 98 26.78 7.46 4.45
C LEU A 98 27.92 7.77 3.48
N VAL A 99 28.62 8.89 3.68
CA VAL A 99 29.79 9.28 2.86
C VAL A 99 30.91 8.24 2.98
N LYS A 100 31.28 7.86 4.21
CA LYS A 100 32.31 6.82 4.43
C LYS A 100 31.93 5.49 3.78
N CYS A 101 30.66 5.09 3.88
CA CYS A 101 30.17 3.88 3.24
C CYS A 101 30.27 3.99 1.70
N ALA A 102 29.93 5.14 1.13
CA ALA A 102 30.03 5.39 -0.31
C ALA A 102 31.47 5.30 -0.83
N GLU A 103 32.44 5.79 -0.06
CA GLU A 103 33.87 5.64 -0.38
C GLU A 103 34.27 4.17 -0.44
N ARG A 104 33.88 3.37 0.57
CA ARG A 104 34.20 1.93 0.60
C ARG A 104 33.52 1.15 -0.51
N VAL A 105 32.26 1.47 -0.84
CA VAL A 105 31.54 0.88 -1.98
C VAL A 105 32.31 1.09 -3.28
N LYS A 106 32.90 2.29 -3.49
CA LYS A 106 33.73 2.58 -4.66
C LYS A 106 35.03 1.78 -4.66
N VAL A 107 35.71 1.66 -3.52
CA VAL A 107 36.96 0.90 -3.39
C VAL A 107 36.76 -0.58 -3.72
N PHE A 108 35.68 -1.19 -3.22
CA PHE A 108 35.35 -2.59 -3.49
C PHE A 108 34.63 -2.79 -4.83
N LEU A 109 34.41 -1.73 -5.62
CA LEU A 109 33.73 -1.75 -6.92
C LEU A 109 32.38 -2.48 -6.89
N ILE A 110 31.62 -2.27 -5.82
CA ILE A 110 30.37 -2.99 -5.61
C ILE A 110 29.24 -2.31 -6.40
N PRO A 111 28.50 -3.02 -7.27
CA PRO A 111 27.47 -2.43 -8.13
C PRO A 111 26.17 -2.16 -7.35
N MET A 112 26.24 -1.21 -6.41
CA MET A 112 25.10 -0.77 -5.61
C MET A 112 25.00 0.76 -5.56
N ARG A 113 23.81 1.28 -5.31
CA ARG A 113 23.55 2.71 -5.08
C ARG A 113 23.03 2.90 -3.67
N LEU A 114 23.85 3.52 -2.82
CA LEU A 114 23.45 3.91 -1.47
C LEU A 114 22.35 4.99 -1.52
N VAL A 115 21.38 4.89 -0.63
CA VAL A 115 20.24 5.81 -0.54
C VAL A 115 20.30 6.59 0.77
N GLU A 116 20.35 5.89 1.91
CA GLU A 116 20.31 6.51 3.22
C GLU A 116 21.06 5.66 4.25
N CYS A 117 21.49 6.29 5.34
CA CYS A 117 22.10 5.65 6.51
C CYS A 117 21.30 6.03 7.75
N GLU A 118 21.09 5.07 8.64
CA GLU A 118 20.36 5.28 9.88
C GLU A 118 21.05 4.56 11.03
N TRP A 119 21.39 5.33 12.06
CA TRP A 119 21.83 4.79 13.34
C TRP A 119 20.62 4.50 14.24
N ASN A 120 20.66 3.36 14.93
CA ASN A 120 19.71 3.06 15.99
C ASN A 120 19.88 4.05 17.16
N TYR A 121 18.83 4.16 17.98
CA TYR A 121 18.76 5.08 19.12
C TYR A 121 19.94 4.95 20.11
N ASP A 122 20.38 3.72 20.39
CA ASP A 122 21.50 3.41 21.29
C ASP A 122 22.87 3.41 20.61
N GLY A 123 22.91 3.53 19.28
CA GLY A 123 24.12 3.40 18.47
C GLY A 123 24.70 1.99 18.38
N SER A 124 23.96 0.96 18.81
CA SER A 124 24.39 -0.44 18.73
C SER A 124 24.41 -0.99 17.30
N LYS A 125 23.67 -0.35 16.39
CA LYS A 125 23.50 -0.77 15.01
C LYS A 125 23.44 0.42 14.05
N VAL A 126 24.07 0.25 12.89
CA VAL A 126 23.96 1.16 11.74
C VAL A 126 23.35 0.41 10.56
N THR A 127 22.29 0.96 10.00
CA THR A 127 21.61 0.40 8.84
C THR A 127 21.86 1.26 7.61
N PHE A 128 22.43 0.68 6.56
CA PHE A 128 22.64 1.32 5.27
C PHE A 128 21.60 0.80 4.28
N PHE A 129 20.77 1.70 3.76
CA PHE A 129 19.77 1.41 2.75
C PHE A 129 20.37 1.59 1.36
N PHE A 130 20.22 0.59 0.50
CA PHE A 130 20.75 0.63 -0.86
C PHE A 130 19.79 0.05 -1.88
N THR A 131 20.01 0.40 -3.15
CA THR A 131 19.36 -0.21 -4.30
C THR A 131 20.42 -0.89 -5.17
N ALA A 132 20.08 -2.03 -5.75
CA ALA A 132 20.91 -2.77 -6.69
C ALA A 132 20.01 -3.49 -7.68
N ASP A 133 20.44 -3.56 -8.94
CA ASP A 133 19.69 -4.21 -10.02
C ASP A 133 19.88 -5.73 -9.99
N THR A 134 21.03 -6.19 -9.52
CA THR A 134 21.39 -7.61 -9.38
C THR A 134 21.76 -7.96 -7.95
N ARG A 135 21.92 -9.25 -7.66
CA ARG A 135 22.40 -9.71 -6.34
C ARG A 135 23.84 -9.25 -6.14
N VAL A 136 24.09 -8.64 -4.98
CA VAL A 136 25.39 -8.07 -4.63
C VAL A 136 26.04 -8.86 -3.50
N ASP A 137 27.33 -9.20 -3.65
CA ASP A 137 28.14 -9.68 -2.53
C ASP A 137 28.81 -8.50 -1.83
N PHE A 138 28.47 -8.30 -0.56
CA PHE A 138 28.96 -7.21 0.29
C PHE A 138 29.70 -7.72 1.54
N ARG A 139 30.08 -9.00 1.61
CA ARG A 139 30.74 -9.57 2.81
C ARG A 139 32.04 -8.88 3.19
N GLN A 140 32.83 -8.46 2.20
CA GLN A 140 34.07 -7.70 2.43
C GLN A 140 33.77 -6.28 2.94
N LEU A 141 32.81 -5.60 2.31
CA LEU A 141 32.34 -4.28 2.72
C LEU A 141 31.84 -4.28 4.17
N VAL A 142 31.04 -5.26 4.58
CA VAL A 142 30.54 -5.36 5.96
C VAL A 142 31.68 -5.47 6.96
N ARG A 143 32.72 -6.27 6.68
CA ARG A 143 33.89 -6.41 7.55
C ARG A 143 34.66 -5.09 7.68
N ASP A 144 34.86 -4.39 6.57
CA ASP A 144 35.55 -3.09 6.56
C ASP A 144 34.75 -2.03 7.33
N LEU A 145 33.44 -1.91 7.07
CA LEU A 145 32.57 -0.96 7.78
C LEU A 145 32.48 -1.28 9.28
N ALA A 146 32.42 -2.56 9.66
CA ALA A 146 32.41 -2.97 11.07
C ALA A 146 33.71 -2.55 11.79
N SER A 147 34.86 -2.61 11.11
CA SER A 147 36.14 -2.10 11.63
C SER A 147 36.12 -0.59 11.82
N ILE A 148 35.56 0.15 10.86
CA ILE A 148 35.50 1.63 10.86
C ILE A 148 34.57 2.15 11.95
N PHE A 149 33.34 1.63 12.02
CA PHE A 149 32.31 2.16 12.90
C PHE A 149 32.32 1.51 14.29
N ARG A 150 32.95 0.33 14.44
CA ARG A 150 32.97 -0.46 15.70
C ARG A 150 31.57 -0.75 16.24
N THR A 151 30.63 -0.95 15.31
CA THR A 151 29.20 -1.12 15.57
C THR A 151 28.66 -2.22 14.64
N ARG A 152 27.53 -2.85 15.00
CA ARG A 152 26.88 -3.81 14.11
C ARG A 152 26.41 -3.13 12.82
N ILE A 153 26.84 -3.64 11.68
CA ILE A 153 26.46 -3.13 10.36
C ILE A 153 25.34 -3.98 9.77
N GLU A 154 24.27 -3.33 9.32
CA GLU A 154 23.19 -3.93 8.55
C GLU A 154 23.10 -3.25 7.18
N LEU A 155 23.16 -4.05 6.11
CA LEU A 155 22.93 -3.57 4.75
C LEU A 155 21.56 -4.05 4.31
N ARG A 156 20.68 -3.12 3.98
CA ARG A 156 19.30 -3.41 3.59
C ARG A 156 19.02 -2.95 2.17
N GLN A 157 18.75 -3.92 1.30
CA GLN A 157 18.26 -3.62 -0.05
C GLN A 157 16.81 -3.15 0.04
N ILE A 158 16.50 -2.04 -0.61
CA ILE A 158 15.15 -1.48 -0.67
C ILE A 158 14.64 -1.47 -2.11
N GLY A 159 13.32 -1.55 -2.28
CA GLY A 159 12.69 -1.44 -3.59
C GLY A 159 12.70 -0.01 -4.12
N VAL A 160 12.39 0.13 -5.42
CA VAL A 160 12.30 1.44 -6.09
C VAL A 160 11.26 2.38 -5.46
N ARG A 161 10.16 1.83 -4.92
CA ARG A 161 9.12 2.60 -4.23
C ARG A 161 9.59 3.07 -2.85
N ASP A 162 10.27 2.22 -2.10
CA ASP A 162 10.82 2.59 -0.79
C ASP A 162 11.92 3.64 -0.95
N LYS A 163 12.74 3.53 -2.00
CA LYS A 163 13.67 4.60 -2.37
C LYS A 163 12.94 5.92 -2.62
N ALA A 164 11.86 5.91 -3.40
CA ALA A 164 11.06 7.11 -3.65
C ALA A 164 10.39 7.65 -2.37
N LYS A 165 10.01 6.77 -1.43
CA LYS A 165 9.49 7.15 -0.12
C LYS A 165 10.53 7.87 0.75
N LEU A 166 11.77 7.36 0.78
CA LEU A 166 12.86 7.95 1.56
C LEU A 166 13.35 9.28 0.96
N VAL A 167 13.53 9.32 -0.36
CA VAL A 167 13.97 10.53 -1.08
C VAL A 167 12.86 11.59 -1.09
N GLY A 168 11.60 11.17 -1.12
CA GLY A 168 10.46 12.05 -1.34
C GLY A 168 10.36 12.51 -2.79
N GLY A 169 9.48 13.49 -3.03
CA GLY A 169 9.28 14.10 -4.34
C GLY A 169 7.86 14.55 -4.58
N VAL A 170 7.58 14.91 -5.83
CA VAL A 170 6.26 15.36 -6.30
C VAL A 170 5.73 14.36 -7.33
N GLY A 171 4.49 13.94 -7.15
CA GLY A 171 3.77 13.05 -8.06
C GLY A 171 3.31 13.77 -9.32
N LYS A 172 2.76 13.01 -10.28
CA LYS A 172 2.23 13.61 -11.53
C LYS A 172 1.03 14.52 -11.31
N CYS A 173 0.33 14.35 -10.18
CA CYS A 173 -0.76 15.20 -9.75
C CYS A 173 -0.29 16.58 -9.24
N GLY A 174 1.02 16.84 -9.15
CA GLY A 174 1.56 18.09 -8.60
C GLY A 174 1.69 18.08 -7.07
N GLU A 175 1.17 17.06 -6.40
CA GLU A 175 1.26 16.90 -4.95
C GLU A 175 2.47 16.08 -4.50
N THR A 176 2.86 16.23 -3.24
CA THR A 176 3.90 15.38 -2.65
C THR A 176 3.54 13.89 -2.70
N LEU A 177 4.54 13.01 -2.84
CA LEU A 177 4.28 11.58 -3.03
C LEU A 177 3.43 11.00 -1.88
N CYS A 178 2.32 10.32 -2.23
CA CYS A 178 1.44 9.67 -1.24
C CYS A 178 2.20 8.71 -0.32
N CYS A 179 3.22 8.01 -0.84
CA CYS A 179 4.03 7.07 -0.06
C CYS A 179 4.97 7.71 0.95
N SER A 180 5.35 8.98 0.73
CA SER A 180 6.14 9.74 1.70
C SER A 180 5.28 10.54 2.67
N THR A 181 3.96 10.62 2.46
CA THR A 181 3.05 11.48 3.27
C THR A 181 2.09 10.69 4.14
N TRP A 182 1.15 9.94 3.56
CA TRP A 182 0.05 9.34 4.33
C TRP A 182 -0.18 7.87 4.01
N ALA A 183 0.09 7.43 2.78
CA ALA A 183 -0.16 6.06 2.36
C ALA A 183 1.00 5.15 2.81
N SER A 184 0.69 4.20 3.69
CA SER A 184 1.65 3.20 4.18
C SER A 184 1.53 1.85 3.47
N GLU A 185 0.35 1.52 2.97
CA GLU A 185 0.03 0.24 2.35
C GLU A 185 -0.39 0.43 0.90
N PHE A 186 0.07 -0.47 0.05
CA PHE A 186 -0.11 -0.36 -1.39
C PHE A 186 -0.51 -1.72 -1.97
N PRO A 187 -1.79 -1.94 -2.28
CA PRO A 187 -2.21 -3.10 -3.04
C PRO A 187 -1.48 -3.17 -4.40
N PRO A 188 -1.32 -4.38 -4.96
CA PRO A 188 -0.74 -4.54 -6.28
C PRO A 188 -1.62 -3.87 -7.32
N VAL A 189 -1.00 -3.15 -8.25
CA VAL A 189 -1.68 -2.45 -9.34
C VAL A 189 -1.55 -3.27 -10.61
N SER A 190 -2.65 -3.45 -11.34
CA SER A 190 -2.67 -4.17 -12.60
C SER A 190 -2.93 -3.24 -13.79
N ILE A 191 -2.55 -3.68 -15.00
CA ILE A 191 -2.89 -2.97 -16.24
C ILE A 191 -4.41 -2.94 -16.45
N LYS A 192 -5.15 -3.95 -15.99
CA LYS A 192 -6.61 -4.00 -16.04
C LYS A 192 -7.23 -2.80 -15.30
N THR A 193 -6.71 -2.49 -14.11
CA THR A 193 -7.15 -1.33 -13.31
C THR A 193 -7.00 -0.02 -14.08
N ALA A 194 -5.93 0.14 -14.87
CA ALA A 194 -5.74 1.32 -15.72
C ALA A 194 -6.75 1.37 -16.89
N LYS A 195 -7.03 0.21 -17.52
CA LYS A 195 -8.06 0.11 -18.58
C LYS A 195 -9.46 0.41 -18.05
N ASP A 196 -9.79 -0.05 -16.85
CA ASP A 196 -11.10 0.19 -16.23
C ASP A 196 -11.37 1.67 -15.93
N GLN A 197 -10.31 2.48 -15.85
CA GLN A 197 -10.35 3.93 -15.66
C GLN A 197 -10.15 4.71 -16.97
N ASP A 198 -10.25 4.02 -18.12
CA ASP A 198 -10.13 4.60 -19.47
C ASP A 198 -8.81 5.38 -19.69
N LEU A 199 -7.75 5.00 -18.98
CA LEU A 199 -6.44 5.62 -19.12
C LEU A 199 -5.66 5.04 -20.31
N PRO A 200 -4.94 5.88 -21.09
CA PRO A 200 -4.12 5.39 -22.17
C PRO A 200 -2.98 4.52 -21.63
N LEU A 201 -2.74 3.38 -22.28
CA LEU A 201 -1.72 2.39 -21.88
C LEU A 201 -0.28 2.82 -22.16
N ASN A 202 -0.04 4.11 -22.35
CA ASN A 202 1.30 4.65 -22.51
C ASN A 202 2.02 4.66 -21.14
N PRO A 203 3.22 4.03 -21.01
CA PRO A 203 3.99 4.03 -19.77
C PRO A 203 4.16 5.41 -19.14
N SER A 204 4.34 6.48 -19.93
CA SER A 204 4.49 7.84 -19.42
C SER A 204 3.25 8.35 -18.68
N LYS A 205 2.07 7.81 -18.96
CA LYS A 205 0.80 8.20 -18.33
C LYS A 205 0.44 7.35 -17.11
N ILE A 206 0.81 6.06 -17.10
CA ILE A 206 0.43 5.11 -16.04
C ILE A 206 1.55 4.74 -15.06
N THR A 207 2.79 5.15 -15.33
CA THR A 207 3.96 4.84 -14.47
C THR A 207 4.27 6.00 -13.54
N GLY A 208 4.26 5.75 -12.22
CA GLY A 208 4.64 6.73 -11.20
C GLY A 208 6.14 7.04 -11.16
N VAL A 209 6.52 8.02 -10.33
CA VAL A 209 7.91 8.49 -10.16
C VAL A 209 8.87 7.37 -9.76
N CYS A 210 8.38 6.38 -9.03
CA CYS A 210 9.16 5.20 -8.64
C CYS A 210 9.40 4.17 -9.77
N GLY A 211 8.92 4.41 -10.99
CA GLY A 211 9.07 3.51 -12.13
C GLY A 211 8.11 2.31 -12.13
N ARG A 212 7.20 2.21 -11.16
CA ARG A 212 6.09 1.23 -11.14
C ARG A 212 4.77 1.90 -11.54
N LEU A 213 3.74 1.09 -11.83
CA LEU A 213 2.38 1.58 -12.05
C LEU A 213 1.92 2.49 -10.90
N LEU A 214 1.13 3.51 -11.24
CA LEU A 214 0.56 4.48 -10.31
C LEU A 214 -0.29 3.79 -9.23
N CYS A 215 0.08 3.96 -7.96
CA CYS A 215 -0.71 3.42 -6.84
C CYS A 215 -2.07 4.09 -6.69
N CYS A 216 -2.24 5.32 -7.20
CA CYS A 216 -3.52 6.02 -7.26
C CYS A 216 -4.59 5.21 -8.01
N LEU A 217 -4.19 4.44 -9.03
CA LEU A 217 -5.12 3.60 -9.79
C LEU A 217 -5.84 2.62 -8.87
N SER A 218 -5.12 1.90 -8.03
CA SER A 218 -5.76 0.96 -7.10
C SER A 218 -6.49 1.66 -5.95
N TYR A 219 -6.06 2.86 -5.56
CA TYR A 219 -6.74 3.65 -4.53
C TYR A 219 -8.12 4.14 -5.00
N GLU A 220 -8.20 4.62 -6.24
CA GLU A 220 -9.42 5.18 -6.82
C GLU A 220 -10.35 4.09 -7.39
N HIS A 221 -9.83 2.93 -7.75
CA HIS A 221 -10.58 1.87 -8.44
C HIS A 221 -11.90 1.47 -7.77
N PRO A 222 -12.00 1.29 -6.43
CA PRO A 222 -13.28 0.98 -5.78
C PRO A 222 -14.35 2.07 -5.98
N MET A 223 -13.94 3.33 -6.11
CA MET A 223 -14.85 4.44 -6.40
C MET A 223 -15.32 4.39 -7.86
N TYR A 224 -14.42 4.08 -8.78
CA TYR A 224 -14.76 3.88 -10.19
C TYR A 224 -15.75 2.72 -10.40
N GLU A 225 -15.56 1.59 -9.72
CA GLU A 225 -16.49 0.44 -9.80
C GLU A 225 -17.90 0.83 -9.36
N LYS A 226 -18.03 1.44 -8.18
CA LYS A 226 -19.33 1.92 -7.67
C LYS A 226 -20.00 2.93 -8.59
N MET A 227 -19.24 3.84 -9.20
CA MET A 227 -19.80 4.81 -10.15
C MET A 227 -20.23 4.12 -11.45
N LYS A 228 -19.47 3.13 -11.91
CA LYS A 228 -19.73 2.37 -13.14
C LYS A 228 -20.94 1.44 -13.02
N GLU A 229 -21.19 0.88 -11.84
CA GLU A 229 -22.40 0.08 -11.54
C GLU A 229 -23.66 0.93 -11.58
N ASN A 230 -23.58 2.16 -11.08
CA ASN A 230 -24.68 3.13 -11.08
C ASN A 230 -24.81 3.88 -12.41
N MET A 231 -24.30 3.37 -13.54
CA MET A 231 -24.44 4.04 -14.84
C MET A 231 -24.88 3.05 -15.92
N PRO A 232 -25.57 3.52 -16.96
CA PRO A 232 -26.01 2.66 -18.06
C PRO A 232 -24.78 2.18 -18.83
N LYS A 233 -24.84 0.95 -19.35
CA LYS A 233 -23.76 0.38 -20.15
C LYS A 233 -23.81 0.96 -21.56
N VAL A 234 -22.65 0.96 -22.22
CA VAL A 234 -22.58 1.29 -23.65
C VAL A 234 -23.44 0.28 -24.41
N GLY A 235 -24.37 0.78 -25.23
CA GLY A 235 -25.37 0.00 -25.95
C GLY A 235 -26.72 -0.16 -25.25
N ASP A 236 -26.88 0.32 -24.01
CA ASP A 236 -28.20 0.35 -23.37
C ASP A 236 -29.08 1.44 -24.01
N ARG A 237 -30.38 1.16 -24.10
CA ARG A 237 -31.39 2.15 -24.50
C ARG A 237 -31.83 2.93 -23.27
N VAL A 238 -31.81 4.25 -23.40
CA VAL A 238 -32.16 5.18 -22.34
C VAL A 238 -33.16 6.20 -22.86
N CYS A 239 -34.09 6.59 -22.01
CA CYS A 239 -35.04 7.66 -22.28
C CYS A 239 -34.64 8.91 -21.47
N GLY A 240 -34.56 10.04 -22.14
CA GLY A 240 -34.28 11.35 -21.55
C GLY A 240 -35.25 12.41 -22.07
N ALA A 241 -35.03 13.68 -21.70
CA ALA A 241 -35.91 14.78 -22.10
C ALA A 241 -36.05 14.97 -23.63
N GLN A 242 -35.09 14.48 -24.42
CA GLN A 242 -35.09 14.57 -25.89
C GLN A 242 -35.65 13.32 -26.60
N GLY A 243 -36.14 12.34 -25.84
CA GLY A 243 -36.68 11.07 -26.35
C GLY A 243 -35.80 9.87 -26.01
N SER A 244 -36.02 8.75 -26.70
CA SER A 244 -35.24 7.52 -26.55
C SER A 244 -33.96 7.56 -27.39
N GLY A 245 -32.91 6.93 -26.90
CA GLY A 245 -31.61 6.86 -27.57
C GLY A 245 -30.72 5.75 -27.05
N ALA A 246 -29.59 5.52 -27.73
CA ALA A 246 -28.60 4.52 -27.36
C ALA A 246 -27.33 5.16 -26.77
N VAL A 247 -26.79 4.55 -25.72
CA VAL A 247 -25.54 5.00 -25.09
C VAL A 247 -24.32 4.62 -25.92
N VAL A 248 -23.53 5.61 -26.34
CA VAL A 248 -22.31 5.42 -27.14
C VAL A 248 -21.04 5.53 -26.30
N GLY A 249 -21.09 6.33 -25.23
CA GLY A 249 -19.94 6.55 -24.36
C GLY A 249 -20.37 6.91 -22.95
N ARG A 250 -19.45 6.74 -22.01
CA ARG A 250 -19.63 7.12 -20.61
C ARG A 250 -18.43 7.90 -20.13
N ASN A 251 -18.67 8.87 -19.27
CA ASN A 251 -17.63 9.56 -18.53
C ASN A 251 -17.85 9.32 -17.03
N ILE A 252 -17.04 8.41 -16.47
CA ILE A 252 -17.23 7.91 -15.11
C ILE A 252 -17.06 9.04 -14.07
N LEU A 253 -16.06 9.90 -14.27
CA LEU A 253 -15.76 10.98 -13.34
C LEU A 253 -16.80 12.12 -13.38
N LYS A 254 -17.30 12.45 -14.57
CA LYS A 254 -18.36 13.47 -14.72
C LYS A 254 -19.76 12.93 -14.41
N GLN A 255 -19.92 11.62 -14.26
CA GLN A 255 -21.22 10.95 -14.14
C GLN A 255 -22.18 11.28 -15.30
N THR A 256 -21.60 11.50 -16.49
CA THR A 256 -22.31 11.83 -17.71
C THR A 256 -22.23 10.68 -18.70
N VAL A 257 -23.26 10.57 -19.53
CA VAL A 257 -23.43 9.53 -20.54
C VAL A 257 -23.67 10.23 -21.87
N THR A 258 -22.94 9.80 -22.90
CA THR A 258 -23.12 10.29 -24.26
C THR A 258 -24.14 9.42 -24.96
N VAL A 259 -25.29 10.00 -25.28
CA VAL A 259 -26.43 9.32 -25.91
C VAL A 259 -26.59 9.83 -27.34
N THR A 260 -26.85 8.89 -28.26
CA THR A 260 -27.35 9.20 -29.60
C THR A 260 -28.85 8.95 -29.60
N PHE A 261 -29.63 10.01 -29.74
CA PHE A 261 -31.09 9.90 -29.80
C PHE A 261 -31.56 9.44 -31.17
N ASP A 262 -32.74 8.84 -31.23
CA ASP A 262 -33.35 8.33 -32.46
C ASP A 262 -33.60 9.46 -33.50
N ASN A 263 -33.65 10.71 -33.05
CA ASN A 263 -33.74 11.91 -33.91
C ASN A 263 -32.39 12.35 -34.53
N GLY A 264 -31.31 11.60 -34.30
CA GLY A 264 -29.96 11.90 -34.78
C GLY A 264 -29.19 12.94 -33.96
N ALA A 265 -29.76 13.46 -32.87
CA ALA A 265 -29.06 14.36 -31.96
C ALA A 265 -28.08 13.58 -31.06
N PHE A 266 -26.93 14.20 -30.81
CA PHE A 266 -25.93 13.70 -29.87
C PHE A 266 -25.83 14.67 -28.70
N SER A 267 -26.01 14.16 -27.48
CA SER A 267 -25.78 14.99 -26.29
C SER A 267 -25.17 14.19 -25.13
N GLU A 268 -24.33 14.88 -24.35
CA GLU A 268 -23.79 14.37 -23.09
C GLU A 268 -24.70 14.84 -21.94
N LEU A 269 -25.37 13.92 -21.28
CA LEU A 269 -26.32 14.20 -20.20
C LEU A 269 -25.91 13.50 -18.90
N PRO A 270 -26.23 14.05 -17.71
CA PRO A 270 -26.03 13.35 -16.44
C PRO A 270 -26.84 12.05 -16.40
N HIS A 271 -26.26 10.98 -15.88
CA HIS A 271 -26.96 9.68 -15.80
C HIS A 271 -28.30 9.79 -15.04
N ARG A 272 -28.40 10.65 -14.02
CA ARG A 272 -29.62 10.82 -13.21
C ARG A 272 -30.83 11.33 -14.01
N GLU A 273 -30.61 11.95 -15.16
CA GLU A 273 -31.67 12.45 -16.04
C GLU A 273 -32.13 11.39 -17.06
N LEU A 274 -31.53 10.21 -17.02
CA LEU A 274 -31.76 9.12 -17.96
C LEU A 274 -32.40 7.94 -17.24
N THR A 275 -33.48 7.41 -17.81
CA THR A 275 -34.11 6.17 -17.35
C THR A 275 -33.76 5.05 -18.32
N ILE A 276 -33.28 3.92 -17.80
CA ILE A 276 -32.95 2.74 -18.62
C ILE A 276 -34.26 2.12 -19.09
N GLU A 277 -34.41 1.95 -20.40
CA GLU A 277 -35.50 1.14 -20.95
C GLU A 277 -35.13 -0.32 -20.71
N GLU A 278 -35.87 -1.01 -19.85
CA GLU A 278 -35.68 -2.44 -19.65
C GLU A 278 -35.88 -3.15 -20.99
N LYS A 279 -34.89 -3.94 -21.41
CA LYS A 279 -35.11 -4.89 -22.51
C LYS A 279 -36.18 -5.86 -22.02
N GLU A 280 -37.34 -5.87 -22.66
CA GLU A 280 -38.24 -7.02 -22.58
C GLU A 280 -37.38 -8.25 -22.89
N GLN A 281 -37.14 -9.05 -21.87
CA GLN A 281 -36.54 -10.36 -22.04
C GLN A 281 -37.52 -11.15 -22.89
N SER A 282 -37.23 -11.26 -24.18
CA SER A 282 -37.74 -12.34 -25.00
C SER A 282 -37.27 -13.64 -24.37
N THR A 283 -38.08 -14.17 -23.44
CA THR A 283 -38.03 -15.56 -23.02
C THR A 283 -38.38 -16.40 -24.24
N LEU A 284 -37.36 -16.74 -25.04
CA LEU A 284 -37.41 -17.97 -25.81
C LEU A 284 -37.32 -19.11 -24.79
N VAL A 285 -38.49 -19.65 -24.44
CA VAL A 285 -38.62 -20.92 -23.70
C VAL A 285 -38.09 -22.02 -24.63
N GLY A 286 -36.77 -22.22 -24.62
CA GLY A 286 -36.14 -23.43 -25.13
C GLY A 286 -36.14 -24.46 -24.01
N GLY A 287 -37.14 -25.33 -23.99
CA GLY A 287 -37.16 -26.49 -23.10
C GLY A 287 -35.99 -27.42 -23.43
N TYR A 288 -35.16 -27.71 -22.43
CA TYR A 288 -34.23 -28.82 -22.45
C TYR A 288 -34.60 -29.75 -21.30
N ASP A 289 -35.28 -30.82 -21.68
CA ASP A 289 -35.24 -32.08 -20.93
C ASP A 289 -33.85 -32.72 -21.11
N ALA A 290 -33.49 -33.50 -20.09
CA ALA A 290 -32.16 -34.02 -19.81
C ALA A 290 -31.59 -35.00 -20.86
N ASP A 291 -30.27 -35.15 -20.78
CA ASP A 291 -29.45 -36.27 -21.25
C ASP A 291 -29.36 -36.50 -22.76
N THR A 292 -28.22 -36.16 -23.36
CA THR A 292 -27.39 -37.11 -24.14
C THR A 292 -26.05 -36.49 -24.56
N ASP A 293 -25.02 -37.33 -24.44
CA ASP A 293 -23.63 -37.09 -24.82
C ASP A 293 -23.46 -36.48 -26.21
N THR A 294 -22.63 -35.44 -26.31
CA THR A 294 -22.00 -35.06 -27.59
C THR A 294 -20.49 -34.96 -27.40
N VAL A 295 -19.82 -35.85 -28.14
CA VAL A 295 -18.38 -36.05 -28.25
C VAL A 295 -17.75 -34.86 -28.97
N PHE A 296 -16.65 -34.33 -28.45
CA PHE A 296 -15.80 -33.39 -29.18
C PHE A 296 -14.93 -34.17 -30.18
N GLU A 297 -15.16 -33.96 -31.48
CA GLU A 297 -14.21 -34.36 -32.52
C GLU A 297 -13.00 -33.41 -32.50
N VAL A 298 -11.81 -33.99 -32.39
CA VAL A 298 -10.51 -33.31 -32.48
C VAL A 298 -10.03 -33.43 -33.92
N GLU A 299 -10.06 -32.33 -34.68
CA GLU A 299 -9.43 -32.22 -35.99
C GLU A 299 -7.98 -31.71 -35.85
N ASP A 300 -7.06 -32.55 -35.35
CA ASP A 300 -5.66 -32.63 -35.86
C ASP A 300 -4.86 -33.76 -35.18
N PRO A 301 -4.19 -34.69 -35.89
CA PRO A 301 -3.46 -35.80 -35.28
C PRO A 301 -2.07 -35.50 -34.70
N GLU A 302 -1.55 -34.27 -34.73
CA GLU A 302 -0.13 -34.00 -34.41
C GLU A 302 0.17 -33.45 -33.00
N ASP A 303 -0.82 -33.01 -32.22
CA ASP A 303 -0.57 -32.40 -30.89
C ASP A 303 -0.42 -33.41 -29.72
N LEU A 304 -0.39 -34.71 -30.01
CA LEU A 304 -0.38 -35.78 -28.99
C LEU A 304 1.02 -36.21 -28.49
N GLN A 305 2.11 -35.48 -28.78
CA GLN A 305 3.47 -35.96 -28.48
C GLN A 305 4.33 -35.21 -27.46
N PHE A 306 3.86 -34.17 -26.75
CA PHE A 306 4.75 -33.48 -25.78
C PHE A 306 4.20 -33.27 -24.36
N LEU A 307 3.32 -34.16 -23.88
CA LEU A 307 3.05 -34.32 -22.44
C LEU A 307 3.34 -35.76 -21.99
N LYS A 308 4.62 -36.07 -21.81
CA LYS A 308 5.09 -37.03 -20.80
C LYS A 308 6.29 -36.43 -20.07
N GLU A 309 5.96 -35.81 -18.94
CA GLU A 309 6.65 -35.77 -17.65
C GLU A 309 8.17 -36.07 -17.63
N ASP A 310 8.97 -35.05 -17.30
CA ASP A 310 9.69 -34.90 -16.01
C ASP A 310 9.94 -33.41 -15.71
#